data_AF-A0A3B8HME8-F1
#
_entry.id   AF-A0A3B8HME8-F1
#
_cell.length_a   1.000
_cell.length_b   1.000
_cell.length_c   1.000
_cell.angle_alpha   90.00
_cell.angle_beta   90.00
_cell.angle_gamma   90.00
#
_symmetry.space_group_name_H-M   'P 1'
#
loop_
_entity.id
_entity.type
_entity.pdbx_description
1 polymer ?
#
loop_
_entity_poly.entity_id
_entity_poly.type
_entity_poly.pdbx_seq_one_letter_code
_entity_poly.pdbx_strand_id
1 'polypeptide(L)'
;ALIDSIGDQLAYLSGKAMLYAVPLTAGAMFCCIFFGVSVSLIFSLLLMIMTGYFWGKDFYLNFYFLLGSFVAANGVASCRNRMAPIHAGAVVGTCNVGIIVLVALMQDQIGPAAVLVQCLCGFCGGVFAGVLVTGFAPLAEMLFGYTTDIKLLELASMDQPLLQELMLQSPGTYHHSVIVSNMVEAAAKAIGANSLLAKVAAYYHDIGKLKKPLYFIENQAEGENRHEKLAPSMSSLILISHVKEGVELARQHKLGQPIMDIISQHHGTRLISFFYQKALEAREKNKTSKGAELPPIEVEDYRYPGPKPQTKEAGLVMLADVVEAACRALPEPTSARIQGLVSKLVNNVFIDGQLDECELTLKDLHQIAKRFNQILATIHHKRIEYPAITPRDGKSKVNADPNQRETKTDRDRPAAAEEVGQVDLKRLGLH
;
A
#
# COMPACT_ATOMS: atom_id res chain seq x y z
N ALA A 1 1.01 -48.72 -45.58
CA ALA A 1 1.77 -47.74 -46.40
C ALA A 1 1.26 -46.31 -46.24
N LEU A 2 0.07 -45.93 -46.77
CA LEU A 2 -0.44 -44.55 -46.61
C LEU A 2 -0.92 -44.24 -45.17
N ILE A 3 -1.56 -45.22 -44.51
CA ILE A 3 -2.02 -45.10 -43.12
C ILE A 3 -0.84 -45.10 -42.14
N ASP A 4 0.19 -45.92 -42.38
CA ASP A 4 1.42 -45.92 -41.59
C ASP A 4 2.23 -44.61 -41.80
N SER A 5 2.27 -44.09 -43.03
CA SER A 5 2.90 -42.80 -43.32
C SER A 5 2.18 -41.61 -42.67
N ILE A 6 0.86 -41.70 -42.50
CA ILE A 6 0.06 -40.68 -41.79
C ILE A 6 0.25 -40.83 -40.26
N GLY A 7 0.34 -42.07 -39.75
CA GLY A 7 0.62 -42.36 -38.34
C GLY A 7 1.99 -41.85 -37.89
N ASP A 8 3.04 -42.06 -38.70
CA ASP A 8 4.40 -41.57 -38.41
C ASP A 8 4.50 -40.04 -38.56
N GLN A 9 3.80 -39.44 -39.52
CA GLN A 9 3.71 -37.98 -39.63
C GLN A 9 2.96 -37.37 -38.42
N LEU A 10 1.86 -37.98 -37.97
CA LEU A 10 1.13 -37.57 -36.75
C LEU A 10 1.97 -37.73 -35.48
N ALA A 11 2.81 -38.77 -35.39
CA ALA A 11 3.71 -38.98 -34.26
C ALA A 11 4.84 -37.94 -34.22
N TYR A 12 5.44 -37.59 -35.37
CA TYR A 12 6.45 -36.52 -35.45
C TYR A 12 5.83 -35.11 -35.26
N LEU A 13 4.61 -34.91 -35.75
CA LEU A 13 3.80 -33.72 -35.50
C LEU A 13 3.45 -33.57 -34.01
N SER A 14 3.15 -34.67 -33.33
CA SER A 14 2.87 -34.70 -31.89
C SER A 14 4.09 -34.25 -31.08
N GLY A 15 5.30 -34.77 -31.39
CA GLY A 15 6.52 -34.43 -30.66
C GLY A 15 6.89 -32.95 -30.73
N LYS A 16 6.91 -32.35 -31.94
CA LYS A 16 7.23 -30.92 -32.10
C LYS A 16 6.13 -30.00 -31.58
N ALA A 17 4.85 -30.36 -31.78
CA ALA A 17 3.74 -29.57 -31.26
C ALA A 17 3.75 -29.52 -29.71
N MET A 18 4.10 -30.63 -29.06
CA MET A 18 4.24 -30.68 -27.60
C MET A 18 5.30 -29.73 -27.05
N LEU A 19 6.36 -29.43 -27.82
CA LEU A 19 7.38 -28.46 -27.39
C LEU A 19 6.80 -27.05 -27.24
N TYR A 20 5.89 -26.65 -28.12
CA TYR A 20 5.20 -25.36 -28.01
C TYR A 20 4.24 -25.29 -26.81
N ALA A 21 3.80 -26.43 -26.26
CA ALA A 21 2.97 -26.48 -25.07
C ALA A 21 3.76 -26.37 -23.75
N VAL A 22 5.09 -26.47 -23.78
CA VAL A 22 5.91 -26.43 -22.56
C VAL A 22 5.83 -25.03 -21.93
N PRO A 23 5.41 -24.92 -20.65
CA PRO A 23 5.14 -23.64 -20.01
C PRO A 23 6.42 -22.96 -19.49
N LEU A 24 7.47 -22.89 -20.30
CA LEU A 24 8.75 -22.28 -19.89
C LEU A 24 8.61 -20.79 -19.51
N THR A 25 7.65 -20.09 -20.12
CA THR A 25 7.32 -18.70 -19.82
C THR A 25 6.82 -18.50 -18.37
N ALA A 26 6.37 -19.56 -17.68
CA ALA A 26 6.02 -19.51 -16.27
C ALA A 26 7.23 -19.10 -15.41
N GLY A 27 8.44 -19.55 -15.76
CA GLY A 27 9.66 -19.17 -15.05
C GLY A 27 9.92 -17.66 -15.12
N ALA A 28 9.73 -17.05 -16.30
CA ALA A 28 9.85 -15.61 -16.47
C ALA A 28 8.79 -14.84 -15.67
N MET A 29 7.54 -15.34 -15.63
CA MET A 29 6.50 -14.75 -14.80
C MET A 29 6.86 -14.79 -13.31
N PHE A 30 7.35 -15.93 -12.81
CA PHE A 30 7.81 -16.05 -11.43
C PHE A 30 8.94 -15.07 -11.11
N CYS A 31 9.97 -15.03 -11.94
CA CYS A 31 11.07 -14.09 -11.74
C CYS A 31 10.58 -12.63 -11.73
N CYS A 32 9.59 -12.30 -12.56
CA CYS A 32 9.04 -10.95 -12.60
C CYS A 32 8.23 -10.61 -11.35
N ILE A 33 7.40 -11.54 -10.85
CA ILE A 33 6.56 -11.32 -9.67
C ILE A 33 7.43 -11.14 -8.41
N PHE A 34 8.52 -11.89 -8.28
CA PHE A 34 9.36 -11.86 -7.08
C PHE A 34 10.52 -10.87 -7.14
N PHE A 35 11.13 -10.68 -8.31
CA PHE A 35 12.37 -9.91 -8.46
C PHE A 35 12.25 -8.73 -9.44
N GLY A 36 11.06 -8.52 -10.02
CA GLY A 36 10.80 -7.45 -10.96
C GLY A 36 11.21 -7.75 -12.40
N VAL A 37 10.85 -6.82 -13.30
CA VAL A 37 10.98 -6.99 -14.75
C VAL A 37 12.45 -7.16 -15.17
N SER A 38 13.37 -6.37 -14.61
CA SER A 38 14.79 -6.41 -15.01
C SER A 38 15.42 -7.80 -14.80
N VAL A 39 15.19 -8.43 -13.64
CA VAL A 39 15.69 -9.76 -13.34
C VAL A 39 15.00 -10.82 -14.22
N SER A 40 13.69 -10.67 -14.46
CA SER A 40 12.94 -11.54 -15.36
C SER A 40 13.47 -11.52 -16.80
N LEU A 41 13.87 -10.35 -17.31
CA LEU A 41 14.46 -10.24 -18.66
C LEU A 41 15.81 -10.96 -18.74
N ILE A 42 16.66 -10.80 -17.72
CA ILE A 42 17.95 -11.53 -17.64
C ILE A 42 17.70 -13.04 -17.57
N PHE A 43 16.75 -13.48 -16.74
CA PHE A 43 16.35 -14.88 -16.64
C PHE A 43 15.85 -15.41 -17.99
N SER A 44 15.06 -14.63 -18.73
CA SER A 44 14.52 -15.01 -20.05
C SER A 44 15.64 -15.21 -21.09
N LEU A 45 16.68 -14.39 -21.05
CA LEU A 45 17.86 -14.54 -21.91
C LEU A 45 18.67 -15.81 -21.57
N LEU A 46 18.84 -16.11 -20.28
CA LEU A 46 19.47 -17.35 -19.85
C LEU A 46 18.65 -18.57 -20.27
N LEU A 47 17.32 -18.49 -20.13
CA LEU A 47 16.40 -19.54 -20.52
C LEU A 47 16.51 -19.84 -22.03
N MET A 48 16.61 -18.81 -22.87
CA MET A 48 16.86 -18.95 -24.32
C MET A 48 18.15 -19.72 -24.63
N ILE A 49 19.25 -19.42 -23.92
CA ILE A 49 20.53 -20.13 -24.13
C ILE A 49 20.39 -21.60 -23.73
N MET A 50 19.71 -21.87 -22.62
CA MET A 50 19.45 -23.23 -22.14
C MET A 50 18.57 -24.02 -23.12
N THR A 51 17.45 -23.46 -23.58
CA THR A 51 16.59 -24.12 -24.56
C THR A 51 17.35 -24.40 -25.86
N GLY A 52 18.26 -23.51 -26.26
CA GLY A 52 19.08 -23.71 -27.45
C GLY A 52 20.08 -24.84 -27.32
N TYR A 53 20.61 -25.06 -26.12
CA TYR A 53 21.49 -26.19 -25.82
C TYR A 53 20.72 -27.53 -25.80
N PHE A 54 19.56 -27.58 -25.13
CA PHE A 54 18.79 -28.82 -24.96
C PHE A 54 18.01 -29.26 -26.20
N TRP A 55 17.46 -28.32 -26.98
CA TRP A 55 16.61 -28.61 -28.16
C TRP A 55 17.31 -28.39 -29.50
N GLY A 56 18.61 -28.70 -29.57
CA GLY A 56 19.30 -28.89 -30.84
C GLY A 56 19.50 -27.62 -31.67
N LYS A 57 19.64 -26.46 -31.02
CA LYS A 57 19.91 -25.15 -31.65
C LYS A 57 18.82 -24.67 -32.63
N ASP A 58 17.56 -25.10 -32.46
CA ASP A 58 16.45 -24.56 -33.26
C ASP A 58 16.24 -23.06 -32.96
N PHE A 59 16.69 -22.21 -33.88
CA PHE A 59 16.62 -20.76 -33.75
C PHE A 59 15.17 -20.27 -33.54
N TYR A 60 14.20 -20.86 -34.25
CA TYR A 60 12.81 -20.42 -34.21
C TYR A 60 12.16 -20.77 -32.88
N LEU A 61 12.43 -21.96 -32.34
CA LEU A 61 11.92 -22.37 -31.04
C LEU A 61 12.52 -21.52 -29.89
N ASN A 62 13.81 -21.18 -29.97
CA ASN A 62 14.45 -20.29 -28.99
C ASN A 62 13.87 -18.87 -29.04
N PHE A 63 13.67 -18.34 -30.24
CA PHE A 63 13.06 -17.02 -30.43
C PHE A 63 11.61 -16.98 -29.92
N TYR A 64 10.86 -18.06 -30.14
CA TYR A 64 9.52 -18.26 -29.60
C TYR A 64 9.51 -18.16 -28.06
N PHE A 65 10.37 -18.91 -27.36
CA PHE A 65 10.42 -18.87 -25.90
C PHE A 65 10.92 -17.53 -25.35
N LEU A 66 11.87 -16.90 -26.02
CA LEU A 66 12.36 -15.57 -25.63
C LEU A 66 11.25 -14.52 -25.70
N LEU A 67 10.58 -14.42 -26.86
CA LEU A 67 9.54 -13.43 -27.07
C LEU A 67 8.33 -13.70 -26.18
N GLY A 68 7.93 -14.97 -26.03
CA GLY A 68 6.90 -15.39 -25.09
C GLY A 68 7.25 -15.01 -23.64
N SER A 69 8.52 -15.15 -23.24
CA SER A 69 8.98 -14.78 -21.88
C SER A 69 8.98 -13.26 -21.66
N PHE A 70 9.32 -12.46 -22.68
CA PHE A 70 9.23 -11.00 -22.61
C PHE A 70 7.79 -10.51 -22.50
N VAL A 71 6.88 -11.09 -23.30
CA VAL A 71 5.45 -10.80 -23.20
C VAL A 71 4.92 -11.21 -21.83
N ALA A 72 5.33 -12.37 -21.33
CA ALA A 72 4.95 -12.87 -20.01
C ALA A 72 5.40 -11.94 -18.88
N ALA A 73 6.68 -11.54 -18.88
CA ALA A 73 7.26 -10.64 -17.89
C ALA A 73 6.54 -9.29 -17.85
N ASN A 74 6.31 -8.67 -19.01
CA ASN A 74 5.57 -7.41 -19.07
C ASN A 74 4.10 -7.57 -18.66
N GLY A 75 3.47 -8.70 -19.00
CA GLY A 75 2.08 -8.99 -18.63
C GLY A 75 1.86 -9.11 -17.12
N VAL A 76 2.88 -9.56 -16.36
CA VAL A 76 2.80 -9.70 -14.89
C VAL A 76 3.56 -8.62 -14.13
N ALA A 77 4.17 -7.65 -14.81
CA ALA A 77 4.95 -6.56 -14.20
C ALA A 77 4.16 -5.72 -13.18
N SER A 78 2.83 -5.69 -13.29
CA SER A 78 1.92 -5.03 -12.36
C SER A 78 0.82 -5.99 -11.88
N CYS A 79 1.24 -7.18 -11.43
CA CYS A 79 0.34 -8.24 -10.98
C CYS A 79 -0.32 -7.88 -9.64
N ARG A 80 -1.54 -7.36 -9.69
CA ARG A 80 -2.34 -6.96 -8.50
C ARG A 80 -3.52 -7.87 -8.18
N ASN A 81 -3.80 -8.87 -9.01
CA ASN A 81 -4.89 -9.81 -8.75
C ASN A 81 -4.47 -11.23 -9.15
N ARG A 82 -5.15 -12.24 -8.60
CA ARG A 82 -4.83 -13.65 -8.83
C ARG A 82 -5.09 -14.12 -10.27
N MET A 83 -5.90 -13.37 -11.02
CA MET A 83 -6.21 -13.64 -12.42
C MET A 83 -5.20 -13.04 -13.39
N ALA A 84 -4.34 -12.11 -12.95
CA ALA A 84 -3.39 -11.42 -13.81
C ALA A 84 -2.40 -12.39 -14.50
N PRO A 85 -1.82 -13.40 -13.83
CA PRO A 85 -0.97 -14.38 -14.50
C PRO A 85 -1.71 -15.18 -15.56
N ILE A 86 -2.99 -15.51 -15.34
CA ILE A 86 -3.83 -16.23 -16.31
C ILE A 86 -4.11 -15.35 -17.54
N HIS A 87 -4.46 -14.08 -17.34
CA HIS A 87 -4.63 -13.12 -18.44
C HIS A 87 -3.32 -12.91 -19.20
N ALA A 88 -2.20 -12.74 -18.50
CA ALA A 88 -0.87 -12.67 -19.12
C ALA A 88 -0.56 -13.94 -19.92
N GLY A 89 -0.92 -15.12 -19.40
CA GLY A 89 -0.81 -16.40 -20.09
C GLY A 89 -1.63 -16.47 -21.37
N ALA A 90 -2.84 -15.93 -21.39
CA ALA A 90 -3.67 -15.84 -22.60
C ALA A 90 -3.07 -14.88 -23.65
N VAL A 91 -2.51 -13.75 -23.22
CA VAL A 91 -1.79 -12.82 -24.10
C VAL A 91 -0.54 -13.48 -24.68
N VAL A 92 0.25 -14.17 -23.86
CA VAL A 92 1.40 -14.99 -24.29
C VAL A 92 0.95 -16.04 -25.30
N GLY A 93 -0.14 -16.76 -25.02
CA GLY A 93 -0.70 -17.75 -25.93
C GLY A 93 -1.09 -17.16 -27.29
N THR A 94 -1.63 -15.94 -27.31
CA THR A 94 -2.00 -15.24 -28.54
C THR A 94 -0.76 -14.80 -29.33
N CYS A 95 0.26 -14.25 -28.66
CA CYS A 95 1.55 -13.93 -29.27
C CYS A 95 2.23 -15.18 -29.83
N ASN A 96 2.19 -16.28 -29.09
CA ASN A 96 2.74 -17.57 -29.48
C ASN A 96 2.12 -18.08 -30.80
N VAL A 97 0.79 -17.98 -30.95
CA VAL A 97 0.10 -18.32 -32.21
C VAL A 97 0.62 -17.46 -33.36
N GLY A 98 0.77 -16.14 -33.16
CA GLY A 98 1.32 -15.24 -34.18
C GLY A 98 2.74 -15.63 -34.60
N ILE A 99 3.61 -15.96 -33.64
CA ILE A 99 4.98 -16.41 -33.92
C ILE A 99 4.98 -17.73 -34.70
N ILE A 100 4.18 -18.71 -34.30
CA ILE A 100 4.10 -20.02 -34.96
C ILE A 100 3.64 -19.86 -36.42
N VAL A 101 2.62 -19.04 -36.67
CA VAL A 101 2.14 -18.75 -38.04
C VAL A 101 3.23 -18.08 -38.87
N LEU A 102 3.92 -17.08 -38.32
CA LEU A 102 5.03 -16.41 -39.03
C LEU A 102 6.15 -17.38 -39.38
N VAL A 103 6.54 -18.25 -38.45
CA VAL A 103 7.57 -19.28 -38.69
C VAL A 103 7.11 -20.28 -39.75
N ALA A 104 5.85 -20.71 -39.71
CA ALA A 104 5.29 -21.62 -40.71
C ALA A 104 5.31 -21.01 -42.13
N LEU A 105 4.99 -19.71 -42.26
CA LEU A 105 5.09 -18.97 -43.52
C LEU A 105 6.53 -18.82 -44.02
N MET A 106 7.48 -18.53 -43.12
CA MET A 106 8.89 -18.38 -43.48
C MET A 106 9.55 -19.69 -43.92
N GLN A 107 9.09 -20.82 -43.38
CA GLN A 107 9.62 -22.15 -43.67
C GLN A 107 8.87 -22.88 -44.80
N ASP A 108 7.89 -22.21 -45.42
CA ASP A 108 7.00 -22.79 -46.44
C ASP A 108 6.35 -24.12 -45.97
N GLN A 109 5.91 -24.17 -44.71
CA GLN A 109 5.26 -25.36 -44.16
C GLN A 109 3.85 -25.53 -44.74
N ILE A 110 3.66 -26.59 -45.53
CA ILE A 110 2.47 -26.80 -46.39
C ILE A 110 1.28 -27.45 -45.63
N GLY A 111 1.43 -27.83 -44.36
CA GLY A 111 0.41 -28.57 -43.61
C GLY A 111 -0.49 -27.71 -42.73
N PRO A 112 -1.69 -27.25 -43.16
CA PRO A 112 -2.57 -26.40 -42.34
C PRO A 112 -3.02 -27.10 -41.04
N ALA A 113 -3.22 -28.41 -41.07
CA ALA A 113 -3.56 -29.19 -39.88
C ALA A 113 -2.41 -29.23 -38.85
N ALA A 114 -1.16 -29.32 -39.31
CA ALA A 114 0.02 -29.32 -38.44
C ALA A 114 0.19 -27.99 -37.71
N VAL A 115 0.09 -26.88 -38.46
CA VAL A 115 0.18 -25.53 -37.92
C VAL A 115 -0.95 -25.26 -36.94
N LEU A 116 -2.17 -25.72 -37.23
CA LEU A 116 -3.31 -25.59 -36.32
C LEU A 116 -3.06 -26.27 -34.96
N VAL A 117 -2.52 -27.49 -34.97
CA VAL A 117 -2.16 -28.22 -33.73
C VAL A 117 -1.06 -27.49 -32.96
N GLN A 118 -0.02 -27.00 -33.64
CA GLN A 118 1.04 -26.20 -33.01
C GLN A 118 0.49 -24.91 -32.39
N CYS A 119 -0.39 -24.19 -33.09
CA CYS A 119 -1.06 -23.00 -32.58
C CYS A 119 -1.89 -23.30 -31.34
N LEU A 120 -2.66 -24.39 -31.35
CA LEU A 120 -3.44 -24.81 -30.18
C LEU A 120 -2.52 -25.14 -29.00
N CYS A 121 -1.46 -25.90 -29.23
CA CYS A 121 -0.45 -26.21 -28.22
C CYS A 121 0.22 -24.95 -27.67
N GLY A 122 0.61 -24.00 -28.52
CA GLY A 122 1.25 -22.75 -28.11
C GLY A 122 0.33 -21.82 -27.32
N PHE A 123 -0.96 -21.78 -27.69
CA PHE A 123 -1.98 -21.04 -26.94
C PHE A 123 -2.22 -21.68 -25.56
N CYS A 124 -2.47 -22.99 -25.54
CA CYS A 124 -2.68 -23.74 -24.31
C CYS A 124 -1.45 -23.69 -23.39
N GLY A 125 -0.24 -23.75 -23.92
CA GLY A 125 1.01 -23.63 -23.16
C GLY A 125 1.14 -22.28 -22.45
N GLY A 126 0.75 -21.18 -23.13
CA GLY A 126 0.71 -19.85 -22.52
C GLY A 126 -0.30 -19.75 -21.37
N VAL A 127 -1.54 -20.21 -21.59
CA VAL A 127 -2.58 -20.22 -20.55
C VAL A 127 -2.16 -21.12 -19.38
N PHE A 128 -1.62 -22.30 -19.67
CA PHE A 128 -1.15 -23.24 -18.67
C PHE A 128 -0.01 -22.67 -17.83
N ALA A 129 0.91 -21.92 -18.43
CA ALA A 129 1.94 -21.18 -17.69
C ALA A 129 1.33 -20.21 -16.67
N GLY A 130 0.31 -19.44 -17.06
CA GLY A 130 -0.43 -18.55 -16.15
C GLY A 130 -1.11 -19.30 -14.99
N VAL A 131 -1.75 -20.43 -15.28
CA VAL A 131 -2.37 -21.30 -14.25
C VAL A 131 -1.34 -21.85 -13.27
N LEU A 132 -0.19 -22.32 -13.77
CA LEU A 132 0.91 -22.78 -12.91
C LEU A 132 1.40 -21.66 -11.99
N VAL A 133 1.59 -20.46 -12.51
CA VAL A 133 2.03 -19.31 -11.71
C VAL A 133 1.03 -18.97 -10.62
N THR A 134 -0.26 -18.89 -10.95
CA THR A 134 -1.32 -18.63 -9.96
C THR A 134 -1.39 -19.71 -8.88
N GLY A 135 -1.18 -20.99 -9.23
CA GLY A 135 -1.22 -22.10 -8.28
C GLY A 135 0.00 -22.21 -7.38
N PHE A 136 1.20 -21.97 -7.92
CA PHE A 136 2.47 -22.17 -7.20
C PHE A 136 3.02 -20.88 -6.56
N ALA A 137 2.58 -19.69 -6.95
CA ALA A 137 3.03 -18.44 -6.32
C ALA A 137 2.80 -18.39 -4.80
N PRO A 138 1.63 -18.78 -4.25
CA PRO A 138 1.42 -18.80 -2.81
C PRO A 138 2.37 -19.76 -2.06
N LEU A 139 2.77 -20.86 -2.70
CA LEU A 139 3.72 -21.81 -2.12
C LEU A 139 5.13 -21.20 -2.06
N ALA A 140 5.54 -20.50 -3.12
CA ALA A 140 6.81 -19.77 -3.14
C ALA A 140 6.82 -18.64 -2.09
N GLU A 141 5.73 -17.88 -1.94
CA GLU A 141 5.59 -16.88 -0.86
C GLU A 141 5.77 -17.50 0.52
N MET A 142 5.14 -18.66 0.77
CA MET A 142 5.22 -19.35 2.06
C MET A 142 6.62 -19.90 2.36
N LEU A 143 7.27 -20.51 1.35
CA LEU A 143 8.57 -21.15 1.52
C LEU A 143 9.71 -20.14 1.70
N PHE A 144 9.64 -19.01 0.98
CA PHE A 144 10.71 -18.01 0.97
C PHE A 144 10.40 -16.74 1.78
N GLY A 145 9.18 -16.62 2.32
CA GLY A 145 8.77 -15.47 3.12
C GLY A 145 8.60 -14.17 2.32
N TYR A 146 8.47 -14.26 0.99
CA TYR A 146 8.29 -13.09 0.13
C TYR A 146 6.90 -12.48 0.30
N THR A 147 6.82 -11.15 0.22
CA THR A 147 5.58 -10.38 0.29
C THR A 147 5.30 -9.77 -1.08
N THR A 148 4.39 -10.36 -1.84
CA THR A 148 3.98 -9.88 -3.19
C THR A 148 2.92 -8.78 -3.10
N ASP A 149 2.71 -8.07 -4.21
CA ASP A 149 1.64 -7.07 -4.33
C ASP A 149 0.24 -7.66 -4.08
N ILE A 150 0.00 -8.92 -4.48
CA ILE A 150 -1.26 -9.61 -4.18
C ILE A 150 -1.41 -9.78 -2.67
N LYS A 151 -0.36 -10.27 -1.99
CA LYS A 151 -0.37 -10.44 -0.54
C LYS A 151 -0.59 -9.11 0.18
N LEU A 152 0.06 -8.03 -0.27
CA LEU A 152 -0.14 -6.69 0.28
C LEU A 152 -1.59 -6.22 0.11
N LEU A 153 -2.21 -6.45 -1.05
CA LEU A 153 -3.61 -6.09 -1.28
C LEU A 153 -4.58 -6.90 -0.42
N GLU A 154 -4.28 -8.17 -0.17
CA GLU A 154 -5.04 -8.98 0.80
C GLU A 154 -4.93 -8.41 2.21
N LEU A 155 -3.72 -8.03 2.63
CA LEU A 155 -3.46 -7.37 3.92
C LEU A 155 -4.03 -5.94 4.00
N ALA A 156 -4.27 -5.28 2.86
CA ALA A 156 -4.92 -3.98 2.82
C ALA A 156 -6.44 -4.04 3.10
N SER A 157 -7.04 -5.24 3.09
CA SER A 157 -8.46 -5.40 3.35
C SER A 157 -8.78 -5.10 4.82
N MET A 158 -9.83 -4.31 5.06
CA MET A 158 -10.33 -4.03 6.41
C MET A 158 -11.02 -5.25 7.05
N ASP A 159 -11.22 -6.31 6.28
CA ASP A 159 -11.72 -7.60 6.79
C ASP A 159 -10.62 -8.43 7.46
N GLN A 160 -9.37 -7.96 7.47
CA GLN A 160 -8.29 -8.65 8.16
C GLN A 160 -8.57 -8.71 9.68
N PRO A 161 -8.56 -9.90 10.31
CA PRO A 161 -8.91 -10.04 11.72
C PRO A 161 -8.12 -9.14 12.66
N LEU A 162 -6.82 -8.96 12.41
CA LEU A 162 -5.96 -8.10 13.22
C LEU A 162 -6.32 -6.61 13.11
N LEU A 163 -6.76 -6.15 11.93
CA LEU A 163 -7.22 -4.76 11.75
C LEU A 163 -8.60 -4.56 12.40
N GLN A 164 -9.48 -5.55 12.33
CA GLN A 164 -10.76 -5.52 13.04
C GLN A 164 -10.54 -5.49 14.56
N GLU A 165 -9.58 -6.25 15.07
CA GLU A 165 -9.20 -6.22 16.48
C GLU A 165 -8.67 -4.84 16.89
N LEU A 166 -7.78 -4.24 16.08
CA LEU A 166 -7.27 -2.88 16.28
C LEU A 166 -8.41 -1.86 16.31
N MET A 167 -9.35 -1.95 15.37
CA MET A 167 -10.50 -1.06 15.29
C MET A 167 -11.39 -1.14 16.54
N LEU A 168 -11.60 -2.35 17.09
CA LEU A 168 -12.48 -2.55 18.24
C LEU A 168 -11.81 -2.23 19.58
N GLN A 169 -10.55 -2.65 19.77
CA GLN A 169 -9.85 -2.53 21.05
C GLN A 169 -9.02 -1.24 21.18
N SER A 170 -8.59 -0.64 20.07
CA SER A 170 -7.76 0.57 20.02
C SER A 170 -8.23 1.52 18.91
N PRO A 171 -9.49 2.01 18.96
CA PRO A 171 -10.11 2.75 17.86
C PRO A 171 -9.36 4.05 17.49
N GLY A 172 -8.74 4.71 18.47
CA GLY A 172 -7.92 5.91 18.22
C GLY A 172 -6.66 5.59 17.43
N THR A 173 -5.96 4.51 17.80
CA THR A 173 -4.79 4.00 17.05
C THR A 173 -5.18 3.53 15.66
N TYR A 174 -6.33 2.88 15.50
CA TYR A 174 -6.84 2.49 14.18
C TYR A 174 -7.09 3.72 13.29
N HIS A 175 -7.79 4.74 13.80
CA HIS A 175 -8.07 5.97 13.06
C HIS A 175 -6.77 6.71 12.69
N HIS A 176 -5.82 6.79 13.62
CA HIS A 176 -4.47 7.29 13.36
C HIS A 176 -3.80 6.56 12.19
N SER A 177 -3.76 5.22 12.25
CA SER A 177 -3.12 4.39 11.24
C SER A 177 -3.76 4.55 9.85
N VAL A 178 -5.09 4.78 9.78
CA VAL A 178 -5.79 5.07 8.52
C VAL A 178 -5.40 6.44 7.94
N ILE A 179 -5.20 7.47 8.78
CA ILE A 179 -4.74 8.77 8.29
C ILE A 179 -3.29 8.67 7.80
N VAL A 180 -2.42 8.05 8.61
CA VAL A 180 -1.01 7.84 8.28
C VAL A 180 -0.89 7.07 6.97
N SER A 181 -1.69 6.02 6.76
CA SER A 181 -1.66 5.24 5.51
C SER A 181 -2.01 6.05 4.27
N ASN A 182 -3.02 6.93 4.36
CA ASN A 182 -3.36 7.85 3.26
C ASN A 182 -2.22 8.85 2.98
N MET A 183 -1.59 9.38 4.04
CA MET A 183 -0.45 10.30 3.92
C MET A 183 0.73 9.65 3.22
N VAL A 184 1.15 8.46 3.67
CA VAL A 184 2.31 7.77 3.10
C VAL A 184 2.03 7.23 1.70
N GLU A 185 0.80 6.79 1.39
CA GLU A 185 0.46 6.32 0.05
C GLU A 185 0.64 7.46 -0.98
N ALA A 186 0.12 8.65 -0.68
CA ALA A 186 0.23 9.80 -1.56
C ALA A 186 1.66 10.32 -1.69
N ALA A 187 2.43 10.31 -0.59
CA ALA A 187 3.83 10.71 -0.59
C ALA A 187 4.70 9.72 -1.36
N ALA A 188 4.54 8.41 -1.13
CA ALA A 188 5.27 7.35 -1.82
C ALA A 188 5.06 7.42 -3.34
N LYS A 189 3.81 7.60 -3.81
CA LYS A 189 3.52 7.79 -5.24
C LYS A 189 4.26 9.00 -5.82
N ALA A 190 4.37 10.09 -5.07
CA ALA A 190 5.01 11.31 -5.54
C ALA A 190 6.53 11.19 -5.69
N ILE A 191 7.18 10.35 -4.87
CA ILE A 191 8.64 10.15 -4.88
C ILE A 191 9.08 8.87 -5.59
N GLY A 192 8.14 8.09 -6.15
CA GLY A 192 8.43 6.82 -6.82
C GLY A 192 8.83 5.68 -5.88
N ALA A 193 8.45 5.74 -4.60
CA ALA A 193 8.60 4.64 -3.64
C ALA A 193 7.45 3.63 -3.79
N ASN A 194 7.56 2.46 -3.16
CA ASN A 194 6.50 1.45 -3.17
C ASN A 194 5.31 1.92 -2.32
N SER A 195 4.35 2.56 -2.98
CA SER A 195 3.17 3.12 -2.31
C SER A 195 2.25 2.08 -1.69
N LEU A 196 2.19 0.88 -2.27
CA LEU A 196 1.35 -0.18 -1.75
C LEU A 196 1.93 -0.72 -0.44
N LEU A 197 3.23 -1.01 -0.41
CA LEU A 197 3.92 -1.43 0.81
C LEU A 197 3.82 -0.36 1.90
N ALA A 198 4.12 0.91 1.58
CA ALA A 198 4.04 2.00 2.55
C ALA A 198 2.63 2.13 3.15
N LYS A 199 1.59 2.08 2.30
CA LYS A 199 0.19 2.14 2.74
C LYS A 199 -0.15 1.00 3.71
N VAL A 200 0.16 -0.23 3.32
CA VAL A 200 -0.19 -1.41 4.11
C VAL A 200 0.60 -1.44 5.41
N ALA A 201 1.90 -1.17 5.35
CA ALA A 201 2.73 -1.09 6.55
C ALA A 201 2.23 -0.01 7.53
N ALA A 202 1.75 1.12 7.04
CA ALA A 202 1.13 2.15 7.88
C ALA A 202 -0.16 1.71 8.57
N TYR A 203 -0.97 0.81 7.98
CA TYR A 203 -2.11 0.23 8.71
C TYR A 203 -1.66 -0.59 9.92
N TYR A 204 -0.49 -1.21 9.83
CA TYR A 204 0.00 -2.15 10.84
C TYR A 204 1.10 -1.60 11.75
N HIS A 205 1.64 -0.41 11.49
CA HIS A 205 2.85 0.08 12.17
C HIS A 205 2.72 0.11 13.70
N ASP A 206 1.49 0.33 14.17
CA ASP A 206 1.14 0.60 15.56
C ASP A 206 0.37 -0.54 16.25
N ILE A 207 0.23 -1.72 15.61
CA ILE A 207 -0.58 -2.84 16.15
C ILE A 207 -0.13 -3.32 17.53
N GLY A 208 1.11 -3.09 17.92
CA GLY A 208 1.59 -3.44 19.26
C GLY A 208 0.82 -2.74 20.38
N LYS A 209 0.23 -1.57 20.10
CA LYS A 209 -0.58 -0.81 21.06
C LYS A 209 -1.79 -1.62 21.56
N LEU A 210 -2.25 -2.63 20.81
CA LEU A 210 -3.28 -3.59 21.23
C LEU A 210 -2.99 -4.25 22.58
N LYS A 211 -1.71 -4.45 22.95
CA LYS A 211 -1.36 -5.07 24.24
C LYS A 211 -1.70 -4.18 25.43
N LYS A 212 -1.63 -2.86 25.27
CA LYS A 212 -1.84 -1.88 26.35
C LYS A 212 -2.56 -0.61 25.84
N PRO A 213 -3.79 -0.71 25.30
CA PRO A 213 -4.42 0.40 24.57
C PRO A 213 -4.53 1.69 25.39
N LEU A 214 -4.95 1.56 26.66
CA LEU A 214 -5.21 2.67 27.58
C LEU A 214 -3.95 3.43 28.04
N TYR A 215 -2.76 3.02 27.62
CA TYR A 215 -1.52 3.79 27.82
C TYR A 215 -1.20 4.74 26.66
N PHE A 216 -1.92 4.63 25.54
CA PHE A 216 -1.74 5.51 24.39
C PHE A 216 -2.85 6.56 24.37
N ILE A 217 -2.46 7.83 24.28
CA ILE A 217 -3.34 8.98 24.50
C ILE A 217 -4.53 9.00 23.54
N GLU A 218 -4.34 8.54 22.30
CA GLU A 218 -5.39 8.47 21.28
C GLU A 218 -6.52 7.49 21.64
N ASN A 219 -6.29 6.55 22.56
CA ASN A 219 -7.29 5.59 23.01
C ASN A 219 -7.85 5.89 24.41
N GLN A 220 -7.44 6.99 25.05
CA GLN A 220 -7.93 7.38 26.37
C GLN A 220 -9.21 8.20 26.24
N ALA A 221 -10.19 7.92 27.09
CA ALA A 221 -11.34 8.80 27.27
C ALA A 221 -10.92 10.04 28.10
N GLU A 222 -11.63 11.16 27.95
CA GLU A 222 -11.31 12.42 28.63
C GLU A 222 -11.18 12.22 30.15
N GLY A 223 -10.00 12.51 30.71
CA GLY A 223 -9.80 12.72 32.15
C GLY A 223 -8.94 11.69 32.91
N GLU A 224 -8.53 10.55 32.33
CA GLU A 224 -7.66 9.59 33.05
C GLU A 224 -6.42 9.16 32.26
N ASN A 225 -5.30 9.86 32.47
CA ASN A 225 -4.01 9.47 31.91
C ASN A 225 -3.25 8.51 32.84
N ARG A 226 -3.11 7.24 32.42
CA ARG A 226 -2.43 6.20 33.21
C ARG A 226 -0.96 6.50 33.52
N HIS A 227 -0.31 7.37 32.73
CA HIS A 227 1.07 7.77 32.95
C HIS A 227 1.28 8.74 34.13
N GLU A 228 0.22 9.33 34.66
CA GLU A 228 0.32 10.21 35.83
C GLU A 228 0.71 9.46 37.10
N LYS A 229 0.30 8.19 37.19
CA LYS A 229 0.56 7.30 38.33
C LYS A 229 1.89 6.53 38.21
N LEU A 230 2.66 6.77 37.15
CA LEU A 230 3.88 6.02 36.84
C LEU A 230 5.15 6.89 36.90
N ALA A 231 6.27 6.24 37.23
CA ALA A 231 7.58 6.84 37.03
C ALA A 231 7.82 7.11 35.53
N PRO A 232 8.55 8.17 35.16
CA PRO A 232 8.84 8.48 33.76
C PRO A 232 9.55 7.34 33.01
N SER A 233 10.47 6.63 33.65
CA SER A 233 11.16 5.47 33.08
C SER A 233 10.19 4.33 32.76
N MET A 234 9.26 4.02 33.66
CA MET A 234 8.23 3.00 33.43
C MET A 234 7.28 3.40 32.29
N SER A 235 6.99 4.70 32.15
CA SER A 235 6.18 5.21 31.05
C SER A 235 6.89 5.03 29.72
N SER A 236 8.17 5.41 29.62
CA SER A 236 9.00 5.15 28.45
C SER A 236 9.06 3.67 28.10
N LEU A 237 9.27 2.79 29.08
CA LEU A 237 9.34 1.35 28.84
C LEU A 237 8.04 0.78 28.24
N ILE A 238 6.88 1.23 28.72
CA ILE A 238 5.57 0.86 28.17
C ILE A 238 5.42 1.39 26.74
N LEU A 239 5.80 2.65 26.50
CA LEU A 239 5.72 3.24 25.16
C LEU A 239 6.71 2.58 24.19
N ILE A 240 7.89 2.17 24.62
CA ILE A 240 8.86 1.47 23.76
C ILE A 240 8.37 0.05 23.44
N SER A 241 7.67 -0.62 24.38
CA SER A 241 7.30 -2.02 24.21
C SER A 241 6.36 -2.30 23.04
N HIS A 242 5.55 -1.32 22.60
CA HIS A 242 4.63 -1.52 21.48
C HIS A 242 5.35 -1.89 20.19
N VAL A 243 6.60 -1.44 19.98
CA VAL A 243 7.37 -1.81 18.79
C VAL A 243 7.64 -3.32 18.79
N LYS A 244 8.16 -3.84 19.90
CA LYS A 244 8.45 -5.28 20.06
C LYS A 244 7.18 -6.12 20.02
N GLU A 245 6.13 -5.66 20.71
CA GLU A 245 4.82 -6.32 20.73
C GLU A 245 4.19 -6.33 19.35
N GLY A 246 4.36 -5.27 18.57
CA GLY A 246 3.87 -5.16 17.19
C GLY A 246 4.58 -6.11 16.24
N VAL A 247 5.91 -6.21 16.32
CA VAL A 247 6.69 -7.19 15.53
C VAL A 247 6.25 -8.62 15.86
N GLU A 248 5.99 -8.94 17.13
CA GLU A 248 5.53 -10.26 17.52
C GLU A 248 4.11 -10.57 17.00
N LEU A 249 3.18 -9.61 17.08
CA LEU A 249 1.84 -9.75 16.50
C LEU A 249 1.90 -9.91 14.97
N ALA A 250 2.77 -9.15 14.30
CA ALA A 250 2.96 -9.24 12.85
C ALA A 250 3.52 -10.60 12.42
N ARG A 251 4.42 -11.18 13.21
CA ARG A 251 4.95 -12.54 13.00
C ARG A 251 3.86 -13.59 13.16
N GLN A 252 3.07 -13.49 14.23
CA GLN A 252 1.95 -14.41 14.50
C GLN A 252 0.91 -14.40 13.36
N HIS A 253 0.65 -13.22 12.79
CA HIS A 253 -0.30 -13.03 11.69
C HIS A 253 0.32 -13.15 10.30
N LYS A 254 1.61 -13.51 10.20
CA LYS A 254 2.34 -13.70 8.93
C LYS A 254 2.20 -12.50 7.98
N LEU A 255 2.38 -11.29 8.51
CA LEU A 255 2.28 -10.05 7.72
C LEU A 255 3.43 -9.89 6.71
N GLY A 256 4.54 -10.60 6.91
CA GLY A 256 5.71 -10.56 6.03
C GLY A 256 6.82 -9.65 6.56
N GLN A 257 8.05 -9.94 6.14
CA GLN A 257 9.26 -9.26 6.65
C GLN A 257 9.24 -7.75 6.41
N PRO A 258 8.86 -7.23 5.21
CA PRO A 258 8.86 -5.79 4.97
C PRO A 258 7.96 -4.99 5.92
N ILE A 259 6.81 -5.56 6.33
CA ILE A 259 5.90 -4.92 7.30
C ILE A 259 6.49 -4.99 8.70
N MET A 260 7.04 -6.14 9.10
CA MET A 260 7.70 -6.29 10.41
C MET A 260 8.88 -5.33 10.57
N ASP A 261 9.65 -5.13 9.50
CA ASP A 261 10.77 -4.20 9.48
C ASP A 261 10.30 -2.76 9.70
N ILE A 262 9.27 -2.33 8.98
CA ILE A 262 8.69 -0.98 9.15
C ILE A 262 8.11 -0.79 10.56
N ILE A 263 7.44 -1.80 11.12
CA ILE A 263 6.99 -1.76 12.52
C ILE A 263 8.18 -1.55 13.46
N SER A 264 9.30 -2.25 13.26
CA SER A 264 10.49 -2.07 14.10
C SER A 264 11.17 -0.70 13.95
N GLN A 265 11.04 -0.07 12.78
CA GLN A 265 11.82 1.11 12.37
C GLN A 265 11.08 2.43 12.45
N HIS A 266 9.73 2.45 12.52
CA HIS A 266 8.96 3.69 12.36
C HIS A 266 9.25 4.77 13.44
N HIS A 267 9.79 4.37 14.60
CA HIS A 267 10.33 5.31 15.59
C HIS A 267 11.83 5.53 15.51
N GLY A 268 12.59 4.68 14.81
CA GLY A 268 14.04 4.75 14.72
C GLY A 268 14.67 4.72 16.10
N THR A 269 15.60 5.65 16.35
CA THR A 269 16.27 5.81 17.65
C THR A 269 15.85 7.11 18.36
N ARG A 270 14.67 7.63 18.01
CA ARG A 270 14.16 8.91 18.53
C ARG A 270 14.06 8.90 20.05
N LEU A 271 14.25 10.07 20.65
CA LEU A 271 14.10 10.27 22.09
C LEU A 271 12.62 10.51 22.45
N ILE A 272 12.12 9.82 23.46
CA ILE A 272 10.82 10.08 24.11
C ILE A 272 10.98 11.32 25.02
N SER A 273 11.07 12.48 24.38
CA SER A 273 11.50 13.75 24.99
C SER A 273 10.67 14.17 26.19
N PHE A 274 9.35 13.98 26.14
CA PHE A 274 8.46 14.35 27.25
C PHE A 274 8.81 13.63 28.55
N PHE A 275 8.96 12.30 28.52
CA PHE A 275 9.27 11.52 29.72
C PHE A 275 10.73 11.67 30.16
N TYR A 276 11.66 11.89 29.21
CA TYR A 276 13.03 12.22 29.54
C TYR A 276 13.11 13.55 30.31
N GLN A 277 12.44 14.60 29.81
CA GLN A 277 12.40 15.90 30.48
C GLN A 277 11.71 15.81 31.85
N LYS A 278 10.59 15.08 31.95
CA LYS A 278 9.90 14.82 33.22
C LYS A 278 10.80 14.11 34.23
N ALA A 279 11.68 13.22 33.78
CA ALA A 279 12.65 12.56 34.64
C ALA A 279 13.71 13.54 35.16
N LEU A 280 14.26 14.40 34.29
CA LEU A 280 15.22 15.44 34.68
C LEU A 280 14.62 16.39 35.72
N GLU A 281 13.40 16.88 35.49
CA GLU A 281 12.70 17.76 36.42
C GLU A 281 12.42 17.09 37.78
N ALA A 282 12.02 15.83 37.77
CA ALA A 282 11.81 15.06 39.00
C ALA A 282 13.11 14.87 39.78
N ARG A 283 14.25 14.69 39.09
CA ARG A 283 15.57 14.59 39.73
C ARG A 283 15.99 15.91 40.34
N GLU A 284 15.84 17.03 39.63
CA GLU A 284 16.18 18.36 40.16
C GLU A 284 15.36 18.70 41.42
N LYS A 285 14.05 18.39 41.44
CA LYS A 285 13.19 18.55 42.63
C LYS A 285 13.60 17.67 43.82
N ASN A 286 14.12 16.47 43.57
CA ASN A 286 14.56 15.57 44.63
C ASN A 286 15.97 15.91 45.16
N LYS A 287 16.87 16.42 44.30
CA LYS A 287 18.17 16.95 44.73
C LYS A 287 18.00 18.09 45.74
N THR A 288 17.09 19.03 45.47
CA THR A 288 16.81 20.16 46.37
C THR A 288 16.12 19.75 47.68
N SER A 289 15.44 18.60 47.71
CA SER A 289 14.66 18.14 48.88
C SER A 289 15.40 17.15 49.79
N LYS A 290 16.34 16.34 49.25
CA LYS A 290 16.96 15.23 49.99
C LYS A 290 18.49 15.25 50.04
N GLY A 291 19.15 16.22 49.40
CA GLY A 291 20.61 16.41 49.47
C GLY A 291 21.47 15.22 49.01
N ALA A 292 20.87 14.19 48.43
CA ALA A 292 21.54 12.96 48.01
C ALA A 292 21.84 12.99 46.51
N GLU A 293 23.03 12.51 46.12
CA GLU A 293 23.36 12.24 44.72
C GLU A 293 22.47 11.11 44.20
N LEU A 294 21.47 11.46 43.40
CA LEU A 294 20.66 10.51 42.66
C LEU A 294 21.47 9.96 41.48
N PRO A 295 21.30 8.67 41.11
CA PRO A 295 21.96 8.08 39.96
C PRO A 295 21.70 8.90 38.67
N PRO A 296 22.63 8.88 37.71
CA PRO A 296 22.45 9.56 36.43
C PRO A 296 21.19 9.05 35.71
N ILE A 297 20.52 9.94 34.99
CA ILE A 297 19.42 9.56 34.09
C ILE A 297 20.07 9.29 32.75
N GLU A 298 20.12 8.02 32.37
CA GLU A 298 20.66 7.57 31.09
C GLU A 298 19.68 7.95 29.96
N VAL A 299 20.18 8.65 28.94
CA VAL A 299 19.37 9.08 27.79
C VAL A 299 18.84 7.88 27.00
N GLU A 300 19.63 6.81 26.94
CA GLU A 300 19.32 5.58 26.20
C GLU A 300 18.07 4.86 26.74
N ASP A 301 17.76 4.98 28.03
CA ASP A 301 16.53 4.43 28.63
C ASP A 301 15.24 5.09 28.08
N TYR A 302 15.39 6.22 27.39
CA TYR A 302 14.30 7.01 26.81
C TYR A 302 14.35 7.03 25.28
N ARG A 303 15.29 6.31 24.66
CA ARG A 303 15.34 6.17 23.20
C ARG A 303 14.66 4.88 22.76
N TYR A 304 14.05 4.91 21.59
CA TYR A 304 13.66 3.68 20.92
C TYR A 304 14.91 2.88 20.53
N PRO A 305 14.87 1.54 20.58
CA PRO A 305 16.04 0.71 20.32
C PRO A 305 16.46 0.67 18.84
N GLY A 306 15.63 1.20 17.94
CA GLY A 306 15.85 1.15 16.50
C GLY A 306 15.61 -0.24 15.89
N PRO A 307 16.15 -0.48 14.67
CA PRO A 307 17.09 0.38 13.95
C PRO A 307 16.45 1.64 13.36
N LYS A 308 17.26 2.58 12.84
CA LYS A 308 16.76 3.68 12.01
C LYS A 308 16.06 3.12 10.76
N PRO A 309 15.16 3.87 10.10
CA PRO A 309 14.61 3.52 8.80
C PRO A 309 15.69 3.05 7.82
N GLN A 310 15.53 1.85 7.27
CA GLN A 310 16.44 1.26 6.28
C GLN A 310 15.94 1.48 4.84
N THR A 311 14.67 1.86 4.68
CA THR A 311 14.00 2.02 3.38
C THR A 311 13.25 3.34 3.31
N LYS A 312 12.96 3.80 2.09
CA LYS A 312 12.15 5.00 1.87
C LYS A 312 10.77 4.85 2.50
N GLU A 313 10.18 3.67 2.41
CA GLU A 313 8.86 3.35 2.98
C GLU A 313 8.87 3.45 4.51
N ALA A 314 9.89 2.92 5.18
CA ALA A 314 10.04 3.08 6.63
C ALA A 314 10.20 4.56 7.04
N GLY A 315 10.99 5.33 6.28
CA GLY A 315 11.17 6.76 6.51
C GLY A 315 9.87 7.55 6.30
N LEU A 316 9.07 7.19 5.29
CA LEU A 316 7.75 7.78 5.05
C LEU A 316 6.80 7.54 6.22
N VAL A 317 6.73 6.31 6.74
CA VAL A 317 5.88 5.96 7.89
C VAL A 317 6.31 6.73 9.13
N MET A 318 7.62 6.81 9.42
CA MET A 318 8.15 7.63 10.51
C MET A 318 7.72 9.10 10.40
N LEU A 319 7.91 9.71 9.23
CA LEU A 319 7.59 11.13 9.02
C LEU A 319 6.09 11.38 9.15
N ALA A 320 5.26 10.49 8.61
CA ALA A 320 3.81 10.61 8.68
C ALA A 320 3.30 10.43 10.13
N ASP A 321 3.80 9.44 10.86
CA ASP A 321 3.50 9.21 12.29
C ASP A 321 3.75 10.48 13.11
N VAL A 322 4.96 11.05 13.02
CA VAL A 322 5.35 12.28 13.73
C VAL A 322 4.41 13.44 13.41
N VAL A 323 4.17 13.64 12.12
CA VAL A 323 3.43 14.80 11.63
C VAL A 323 1.96 14.69 12.02
N GLU A 324 1.35 13.53 11.81
CA GLU A 324 -0.06 13.31 12.11
C GLU A 324 -0.33 13.47 13.62
N ALA A 325 0.48 12.82 14.47
CA ALA A 325 0.32 12.88 15.90
C ALA A 325 0.45 14.32 16.44
N ALA A 326 1.39 15.10 15.89
CA ALA A 326 1.56 16.50 16.26
C ALA A 326 0.44 17.42 15.74
N CYS A 327 -0.06 17.18 14.52
CA CYS A 327 -1.17 17.93 13.94
C CYS A 327 -2.48 17.70 14.71
N ARG A 328 -2.72 16.48 15.20
CA ARG A 328 -3.89 16.16 16.04
C ARG A 328 -3.93 16.98 17.33
N ALA A 329 -2.77 17.28 17.91
CA ALA A 329 -2.64 18.07 19.12
C ALA A 329 -2.61 19.60 18.87
N LEU A 330 -2.68 20.04 17.60
CA LEU A 330 -2.55 21.45 17.24
C LEU A 330 -3.85 22.22 17.55
N PRO A 331 -3.85 23.21 18.46
CA PRO A 331 -5.03 24.04 18.68
C PRO A 331 -5.28 24.90 17.44
N GLU A 332 -6.51 24.91 16.89
CA GLU A 332 -6.89 25.67 15.68
C GLU A 332 -5.99 25.39 14.46
N PRO A 333 -6.18 24.24 13.78
CA PRO A 333 -5.32 23.78 12.68
C PRO A 333 -5.62 24.53 11.36
N THR A 334 -5.17 25.78 11.24
CA THR A 334 -5.22 26.52 9.96
C THR A 334 -4.18 25.98 8.97
N SER A 335 -4.43 26.09 7.67
CA SER A 335 -3.53 25.56 6.63
C SER A 335 -2.09 26.08 6.76
N ALA A 336 -1.90 27.36 7.11
CA ALA A 336 -0.58 27.95 7.31
C ALA A 336 0.14 27.37 8.54
N ARG A 337 -0.58 27.12 9.63
CA ARG A 337 0.00 26.53 10.85
C ARG A 337 0.35 25.06 10.65
N ILE A 338 -0.48 24.31 9.94
CA ILE A 338 -0.17 22.94 9.51
C ILE A 338 1.11 22.95 8.68
N GLN A 339 1.21 23.81 7.66
CA GLN A 339 2.39 23.88 6.80
C GLN A 339 3.69 24.18 7.56
N GLY A 340 3.64 25.14 8.49
CA GLY A 340 4.77 25.46 9.37
C GLY A 340 5.16 24.27 10.25
N LEU A 341 4.17 23.58 10.84
CA LEU A 341 4.39 22.44 11.70
C LEU A 341 4.99 21.24 10.95
N VAL A 342 4.43 20.89 9.79
CA VAL A 342 4.94 19.81 8.92
C VAL A 342 6.40 20.07 8.56
N SER A 343 6.71 21.27 8.08
CA SER A 343 8.08 21.63 7.66
C SER A 343 9.07 21.55 8.83
N LYS A 344 8.66 22.03 10.01
CA LYS A 344 9.46 21.96 11.24
C LYS A 344 9.74 20.51 11.65
N LEU A 345 8.71 19.66 11.66
CA LEU A 345 8.85 18.27 12.13
C LEU A 345 9.69 17.43 11.18
N VAL A 346 9.49 17.56 9.87
CA VAL A 346 10.32 16.88 8.86
C VAL A 346 11.79 17.30 9.01
N ASN A 347 12.06 18.60 9.18
CA ASN A 347 13.42 19.09 9.42
C ASN A 347 14.02 18.59 10.74
N ASN A 348 13.23 18.50 11.81
CA ASN A 348 13.72 17.97 13.09
C ASN A 348 14.14 16.50 12.96
N VAL A 349 13.35 15.67 12.28
CA VAL A 349 13.69 14.26 12.03
C VAL A 349 14.96 14.15 11.18
N PHE A 350 15.11 15.02 10.18
CA PHE A 350 16.32 15.09 9.36
C PHE A 350 17.56 15.52 10.18
N ILE A 351 17.46 16.58 10.99
CA ILE A 351 18.56 17.08 11.82
C ILE A 351 18.97 16.07 12.91
N ASP A 352 18.02 15.28 13.43
CA ASP A 352 18.30 14.18 14.37
C ASP A 352 18.97 12.96 13.70
N GLY A 353 19.24 13.03 12.39
CA GLY A 353 19.90 11.96 11.64
C GLY A 353 19.09 10.67 11.51
N GLN A 354 17.77 10.72 11.75
CA GLN A 354 16.94 9.50 11.70
C GLN A 354 16.82 8.91 10.29
N LEU A 355 17.08 9.72 9.26
CA LEU A 355 16.95 9.30 7.86
C LEU A 355 18.28 8.89 7.22
N ASP A 356 19.39 8.88 7.98
CA ASP A 356 20.75 8.63 7.46
C ASP A 356 20.93 7.24 6.82
N GLU A 357 20.11 6.28 7.23
CA GLU A 357 20.19 4.87 6.80
C GLU A 357 19.13 4.51 5.75
N CYS A 358 18.40 5.49 5.21
CA CYS A 358 17.44 5.29 4.12
C CYS A 358 17.72 6.23 2.95
N GLU A 359 17.31 5.83 1.74
CA GLU A 359 17.60 6.57 0.51
C GLU A 359 16.68 7.78 0.25
N LEU A 360 16.15 8.44 1.29
CA LEU A 360 15.32 9.65 1.13
C LEU A 360 16.20 10.87 0.83
N THR A 361 15.99 11.49 -0.33
CA THR A 361 16.72 12.70 -0.72
C THR A 361 16.06 13.97 -0.18
N LEU A 362 16.79 15.09 -0.11
CA LEU A 362 16.20 16.40 0.23
C LEU A 362 15.05 16.79 -0.70
N LYS A 363 15.15 16.43 -1.99
CA LYS A 363 14.07 16.62 -2.97
C LYS A 363 12.82 15.81 -2.57
N ASP A 364 13.02 14.58 -2.10
CA ASP A 364 11.91 13.75 -1.61
C ASP A 364 11.25 14.37 -0.40
N LEU A 365 12.01 14.87 0.58
CA LEU A 365 11.45 15.53 1.78
C LEU A 365 10.54 16.72 1.43
N HIS A 366 10.90 17.51 0.42
CA HIS A 366 10.07 18.63 -0.04
C HIS A 366 8.75 18.13 -0.66
N GLN A 367 8.81 17.06 -1.46
CA GLN A 367 7.62 16.45 -2.05
C GLN A 367 6.72 15.80 -0.98
N ILE A 368 7.32 15.12 -0.01
CA ILE A 368 6.63 14.50 1.13
C ILE A 368 5.88 15.57 1.93
N ALA A 369 6.57 16.63 2.36
CA ALA A 369 5.95 17.72 3.11
C ALA A 369 4.78 18.35 2.34
N LYS A 370 4.94 18.56 1.02
CA LYS A 370 3.85 19.06 0.15
C LYS A 370 2.62 18.14 0.16
N ARG A 371 2.81 16.82 0.06
CA ARG A 371 1.69 15.85 0.07
C ARG A 371 1.03 15.73 1.43
N PHE A 372 1.81 15.73 2.50
CA PHE A 372 1.29 15.74 3.87
C PHE A 372 0.42 16.96 4.13
N ASN A 373 0.89 18.15 3.73
CA ASN A 373 0.12 19.39 3.86
C ASN A 373 -1.24 19.34 3.14
N GLN A 374 -1.28 18.76 1.93
CA GLN A 374 -2.52 18.62 1.16
C GLN A 374 -3.54 17.74 1.90
N ILE A 375 -3.10 16.58 2.40
CA ILE A 375 -3.98 15.63 3.08
C ILE A 375 -4.45 16.16 4.42
N LEU A 376 -3.54 16.71 5.23
CA LEU A 376 -3.87 17.25 6.55
C LEU A 376 -4.79 18.46 6.46
N ALA A 377 -4.62 19.31 5.44
CA ALA A 377 -5.56 20.39 5.20
C ALA A 377 -6.98 19.83 4.98
N THR A 378 -7.14 18.81 4.14
CA THR A 378 -8.45 18.18 3.90
C THR A 378 -9.08 17.59 5.17
N ILE A 379 -8.28 16.94 6.01
CA ILE A 379 -8.76 16.30 7.25
C ILE A 379 -9.19 17.34 8.30
N HIS A 380 -8.44 18.44 8.41
CA HIS A 380 -8.66 19.48 9.42
C HIS A 380 -9.54 20.65 8.96
N HIS A 381 -10.03 20.64 7.71
CA HIS A 381 -11.04 21.61 7.27
C HIS A 381 -12.35 21.37 8.03
N LYS A 382 -12.79 22.38 8.81
CA LYS A 382 -14.12 22.39 9.43
C LYS A 382 -15.17 22.12 8.34
N ARG A 383 -15.96 21.05 8.51
CA ARG A 383 -17.26 20.96 7.82
C ARG A 383 -18.06 22.20 8.20
N ILE A 384 -18.52 22.94 7.21
CA ILE A 384 -19.41 24.08 7.41
C ILE A 384 -20.65 23.54 8.12
N GLU A 385 -20.89 23.97 9.37
CA GLU A 385 -22.16 23.74 10.03
C GLU A 385 -23.21 24.57 9.31
N TYR A 386 -24.15 23.91 8.65
CA TYR A 386 -25.32 24.58 8.14
C TYR A 386 -26.14 25.06 9.33
N PRO A 387 -26.54 26.35 9.38
CA PRO A 387 -27.40 26.84 10.44
C PRO A 387 -28.65 25.97 10.50
N ALA A 388 -28.91 25.35 11.66
CA ALA A 388 -30.18 24.70 11.90
C ALA A 388 -31.28 25.75 11.70
N ILE A 389 -32.18 25.51 10.74
CA ILE A 389 -33.37 26.32 10.58
C ILE A 389 -34.21 26.09 11.83
N THR A 390 -34.10 26.99 12.81
CA THR A 390 -34.98 27.03 13.97
C THR A 390 -36.41 27.22 13.47
N PRO A 391 -37.37 26.33 13.80
CA PRO A 391 -38.76 26.56 13.50
C PRO A 391 -39.20 27.84 14.22
N ARG A 392 -39.73 28.82 13.47
CA ARG A 392 -40.37 30.00 14.07
C ARG A 392 -41.59 29.52 14.86
N ASP A 393 -41.53 29.70 16.19
CA ASP A 393 -42.69 29.70 17.07
C ASP A 393 -43.64 30.83 16.67
N GLY A 394 -44.59 30.51 15.79
CA GLY A 394 -45.75 31.33 15.50
C GLY A 394 -46.92 30.90 16.37
N LYS A 395 -47.04 31.50 17.56
CA LYS A 395 -48.31 31.48 18.31
C LYS A 395 -49.38 32.19 17.47
N SER A 396 -50.39 31.46 17.01
CA SER A 396 -51.71 32.02 16.77
C SER A 396 -52.77 30.98 17.14
N LYS A 397 -53.55 31.28 18.18
CA LYS A 397 -54.80 30.60 18.51
C LYS A 397 -55.88 31.13 17.56
N VAL A 398 -56.76 30.26 17.05
CA VAL A 398 -58.23 30.32 17.17
C VAL A 398 -58.86 29.25 16.25
N ASN A 399 -59.88 28.60 16.80
CA ASN A 399 -60.70 27.51 16.27
C ASN A 399 -61.47 27.85 14.99
N ALA A 400 -61.69 26.84 14.12
CA ALA A 400 -63.00 26.49 13.56
C ALA A 400 -62.92 25.20 12.70
N ASP A 401 -63.87 24.30 12.93
CA ASP A 401 -64.13 23.02 12.26
C ASP A 401 -65.01 23.24 10.99
N PRO A 402 -65.52 22.22 10.26
CA PRO A 402 -65.08 21.89 8.90
C PRO A 402 -66.24 22.01 7.88
N ASN A 403 -66.03 22.60 6.70
CA ASN A 403 -66.94 22.29 5.59
C ASN A 403 -66.42 22.69 4.21
N GLN A 404 -66.86 21.89 3.23
CA GLN A 404 -66.91 22.12 1.78
C GLN A 404 -65.73 21.67 0.91
N ARG A 405 -65.83 20.38 0.53
CA ARG A 405 -66.07 19.87 -0.84
C ARG A 405 -65.33 20.52 -2.03
N GLU A 406 -64.62 19.64 -2.74
CA GLU A 406 -64.65 19.39 -4.21
C GLU A 406 -64.26 20.57 -5.13
N THR A 407 -63.45 20.46 -6.19
CA THR A 407 -63.26 19.38 -7.16
C THR A 407 -62.14 19.76 -8.15
N LYS A 408 -61.50 18.73 -8.73
CA LYS A 408 -61.03 18.61 -10.13
C LYS A 408 -59.88 19.48 -10.68
N THR A 409 -58.77 18.76 -10.95
CA THR A 409 -58.08 18.59 -12.25
C THR A 409 -58.14 19.72 -13.27
N ASP A 410 -56.95 20.16 -13.72
CA ASP A 410 -56.61 19.97 -15.13
C ASP A 410 -55.10 19.84 -15.37
N ARG A 411 -54.76 19.01 -16.36
CA ARG A 411 -53.42 18.87 -16.96
C ARG A 411 -53.34 19.87 -18.11
N ASP A 412 -52.23 20.58 -18.25
CA ASP A 412 -51.53 20.68 -19.55
C ASP A 412 -50.20 21.47 -19.48
N ARG A 413 -49.11 20.69 -19.64
CA ARG A 413 -47.96 20.88 -20.55
C ARG A 413 -47.09 22.18 -20.54
N PRO A 414 -45.89 22.16 -21.16
CA PRO A 414 -44.67 22.67 -20.55
C PRO A 414 -44.02 23.85 -21.31
N ALA A 415 -43.14 24.58 -20.64
CA ALA A 415 -42.14 25.47 -21.23
C ALA A 415 -41.07 25.65 -20.13
N ALA A 416 -39.79 25.36 -20.30
CA ALA A 416 -38.78 25.81 -21.26
C ALA A 416 -37.61 26.34 -20.40
N ALA A 417 -36.41 26.21 -20.95
CA ALA A 417 -35.13 26.51 -20.34
C ALA A 417 -35.01 27.89 -19.69
N GLU A 418 -34.23 27.98 -18.62
CA GLU A 418 -33.48 29.20 -18.31
C GLU A 418 -32.00 28.88 -18.04
N GLU A 419 -31.18 29.68 -18.70
CA GLU A 419 -29.73 29.67 -18.74
C GLU A 419 -29.11 30.22 -17.45
N VAL A 420 -27.98 29.61 -17.10
CA VAL A 420 -26.74 30.17 -16.57
C VAL A 420 -26.74 31.69 -16.30
N GLY A 421 -26.86 32.04 -15.03
CA GLY A 421 -26.64 33.39 -14.50
C GLY A 421 -25.16 33.66 -14.18
N GLN A 422 -24.68 34.77 -14.74
CA GLN A 422 -23.33 35.32 -14.79
C GLN A 422 -22.81 35.82 -13.43
N VAL A 423 -21.49 35.70 -13.24
CA VAL A 423 -20.71 36.10 -12.06
C VAL A 423 -20.61 37.63 -11.97
N ASP A 424 -21.05 38.19 -10.84
CA ASP A 424 -20.99 39.61 -10.51
C ASP A 424 -19.64 39.95 -9.83
N LEU A 425 -18.68 40.43 -10.62
CA LEU A 425 -17.39 40.96 -10.17
C LEU A 425 -17.48 42.50 -10.03
N LYS A 426 -18.02 42.96 -8.90
CA LYS A 426 -17.89 44.35 -8.46
C LYS A 426 -17.76 44.44 -6.94
N ARG A 427 -16.55 44.20 -6.43
CA ARG A 427 -16.10 44.70 -5.12
C ARG A 427 -14.58 44.57 -5.03
N LEU A 428 -13.88 45.59 -5.47
CA LEU A 428 -12.51 45.95 -5.05
C LEU A 428 -12.31 47.39 -5.52
N GLY A 429 -12.92 48.32 -4.78
CA GLY A 429 -12.67 49.75 -4.96
C GLY A 429 -11.51 50.16 -4.09
N LEU A 430 -10.38 50.49 -4.72
CA LEU A 430 -9.32 51.36 -4.21
C LEU A 430 -8.59 51.92 -5.45
N HIS A 431 -8.36 53.24 -5.43
CA HIS A 431 -7.76 54.05 -6.49
C HIS A 431 -6.31 53.69 -6.82
#